data_AF-A0A9D9RU75-F1
#
_entry.id   AF-A0A9D9RU75-F1
#
_cell.length_a   1.000
_cell.length_b   1.000
_cell.length_c   1.000
_cell.angle_alpha   90.00
_cell.angle_beta   90.00
_cell.angle_gamma   90.00
#
_symmetry.space_group_name_H-M   'P 1'
#
loop_
_entity.id
_entity.type
_entity.pdbx_description
1 polymer ?
#
loop_
_entity_poly.entity_id
_entity_poly.type
_entity_poly.pdbx_seq_one_letter_code
_entity_poly.pdbx_strand_id
1 'polypeptide(L)'
;MRRILPLFSFFFLLSLILAGWVDSRTQPVELIPTLTDQPEYCLTCHADLPEISASHPVEVFGCVSCHGGERLALDADLAHSTMRGGANPSDLSVVEMSCGGSSCHSGSEADDRHHIQRVNTSIQSTYAGAIANIRYMFGAQTELKAQLGISAVTDEETKTGITSLEAFDPANEENPFLQQFGENCLTCHINAQPREGDAFARKTGCAACHSTAEHKLSTAIPYTQCNTCHNRGNYDLRTMTFIERDDHPTTRLQNYYQPIAHFTQCEYTLDCVD
;
A
#
# COMPACT_ATOMS: atom_id res chain seq x y z
N MET A 1 64.31 -14.53 25.03
CA MET A 1 63.69 -14.45 23.69
C MET A 1 62.41 -15.29 23.53
N ARG A 2 62.35 -16.55 24.00
CA ARG A 2 61.17 -17.43 23.83
C ARG A 2 59.84 -16.95 24.45
N ARG A 3 59.86 -16.13 25.50
CA ARG A 3 58.64 -15.59 26.16
C ARG A 3 58.10 -14.29 25.55
N ILE A 4 58.86 -13.67 24.64
CA ILE A 4 58.52 -12.38 24.03
C ILE A 4 57.71 -12.58 22.73
N LEU A 5 57.99 -13.68 22.02
CA LEU A 5 57.30 -14.07 20.79
C LEU A 5 55.77 -14.24 20.94
N PRO A 6 55.21 -14.90 21.97
CA PRO A 6 53.75 -15.03 22.11
C PRO A 6 53.06 -13.69 22.42
N LEU A 7 53.74 -12.76 23.10
CA LEU A 7 53.21 -11.42 23.34
C LEU A 7 53.05 -10.64 22.03
N PHE A 8 54.09 -10.65 21.18
CA PHE A 8 54.02 -9.99 19.87
C PHE A 8 52.97 -10.61 18.95
N SER A 9 52.85 -11.94 18.94
CA SER A 9 51.79 -12.62 18.19
C SER A 9 50.38 -12.26 18.69
N PHE A 10 50.19 -12.12 20.01
CA PHE A 10 48.92 -11.69 20.59
C PHE A 10 48.56 -10.24 20.21
N PHE A 11 49.51 -9.30 20.35
CA PHE A 11 49.28 -7.91 19.95
C PHE A 11 49.05 -7.76 18.44
N PHE A 12 49.74 -8.54 17.62
CA PHE A 12 49.52 -8.56 16.18
C PHE A 12 48.12 -9.09 15.83
N LEU A 13 47.69 -10.20 16.42
CA LEU A 13 46.33 -10.72 16.26
C LEU A 13 45.27 -9.73 16.74
N LEU A 14 45.48 -9.10 17.89
CA LEU A 14 44.59 -8.07 18.41
C LEU A 14 44.51 -6.87 17.45
N SER A 15 45.64 -6.44 16.87
CA SER A 15 45.68 -5.36 15.89
C SER A 15 44.97 -5.71 14.59
N LEU A 16 45.08 -6.96 14.12
CA LEU A 16 44.35 -7.44 12.94
C LEU A 16 42.85 -7.56 13.20
N ILE A 17 42.45 -8.01 14.40
CA ILE A 17 41.04 -8.06 14.82
C ILE A 17 40.47 -6.64 14.93
N LEU A 18 41.20 -5.71 15.54
CA LEU A 18 40.81 -4.30 15.63
C LEU A 18 40.74 -3.64 14.26
N ALA A 19 41.72 -3.90 13.37
CA ALA A 19 41.71 -3.38 12.01
C ALA A 19 40.54 -3.94 11.20
N GLY A 20 40.30 -5.26 11.26
CA GLY A 20 39.15 -5.88 10.60
C GLY A 20 37.81 -5.40 11.17
N TRP A 21 37.74 -5.12 12.48
CA TRP A 21 36.54 -4.58 13.11
C TRP A 21 36.27 -3.11 12.70
N VAL A 22 37.30 -2.28 12.59
CA VAL A 22 37.18 -0.90 12.11
C VAL A 22 36.81 -0.87 10.62
N ASP A 23 37.41 -1.73 9.81
CA ASP A 23 37.12 -1.83 8.36
C ASP A 23 35.71 -2.39 8.09
N SER A 24 35.18 -3.24 8.99
CA SER A 24 33.82 -3.75 8.91
C SER A 24 32.72 -2.72 9.24
N ARG A 25 33.08 -1.51 9.70
CA ARG A 25 32.08 -0.47 9.97
C ARG A 25 31.61 0.16 8.67
N THR A 26 30.34 -0.05 8.36
CA THR A 26 29.67 0.65 7.26
C THR A 26 29.79 2.16 7.47
N GLN A 27 30.38 2.85 6.49
CA GLN A 27 30.47 4.30 6.51
C GLN A 27 29.08 4.89 6.24
N PRO A 28 28.55 5.76 7.10
CA PRO A 28 27.25 6.38 6.88
C PRO A 28 27.23 7.19 5.58
N VAL A 29 26.23 6.96 4.75
CA VAL A 29 25.88 7.85 3.64
C VAL A 29 24.85 8.84 4.16
N GLU A 30 25.27 10.09 4.36
CA GLU A 30 24.44 11.14 4.90
C GLU A 30 23.58 11.82 3.84
N LEU A 31 22.28 11.87 4.11
CA LEU A 31 21.30 12.70 3.41
C LEU A 31 20.78 13.75 4.39
N ILE A 32 20.76 15.03 4.02
CA ILE A 32 20.13 16.11 4.81
C ILE A 32 18.99 16.70 3.98
N PRO A 33 17.73 16.27 4.22
CA PRO A 33 16.58 16.78 3.47
C PRO A 33 16.32 18.24 3.80
N THR A 34 16.06 19.07 2.80
CA THR A 34 15.84 20.51 3.01
C THR A 34 14.58 20.84 3.80
N LEU A 35 13.56 19.97 3.77
CA LEU A 35 12.31 20.16 4.51
C LEU A 35 12.50 19.98 6.02
N THR A 36 13.35 19.06 6.44
CA THR A 36 13.52 18.70 7.86
C THR A 36 14.80 19.25 8.47
N ASP A 37 15.84 19.49 7.66
CA ASP A 37 17.19 19.87 8.09
C ASP A 37 17.76 18.89 9.14
N GLN A 38 17.42 17.61 9.01
CA GLN A 38 17.85 16.54 9.90
C GLN A 38 18.57 15.44 9.11
N PRO A 39 19.80 15.04 9.48
CA PRO A 39 20.51 13.98 8.77
C PRO A 39 19.79 12.63 8.85
N GLU A 40 19.81 11.89 7.76
CA GLU A 40 19.30 10.53 7.62
C GLU A 40 20.39 9.63 7.00
N TYR A 41 20.50 8.39 7.47
CA TYR A 41 21.50 7.40 7.02
C TYR A 41 20.89 6.23 6.25
N CYS A 42 19.63 6.35 5.81
CA CYS A 42 18.90 5.30 5.09
C CYS A 42 19.62 4.85 3.81
N LEU A 43 20.25 5.79 3.09
CA LEU A 43 21.00 5.54 1.86
C LEU A 43 22.30 4.75 2.09
N THR A 44 22.70 4.54 3.35
CA THR A 44 23.85 3.68 3.68
C THR A 44 23.62 2.24 3.24
N CYS A 45 22.38 1.75 3.36
CA CYS A 45 21.98 0.41 2.92
C CYS A 45 21.12 0.44 1.65
N HIS A 46 20.40 1.54 1.40
CA HIS A 46 19.48 1.70 0.27
C HIS A 46 20.01 2.66 -0.80
N ALA A 47 21.25 2.46 -1.25
CA ALA A 47 21.96 3.39 -2.12
C ALA A 47 21.39 3.53 -3.55
N ASP A 48 20.74 2.48 -4.06
CA ASP A 48 20.29 2.39 -5.46
C ASP A 48 18.77 2.61 -5.63
N LEU A 49 18.11 3.27 -4.66
CA LEU A 49 16.69 3.57 -4.79
C LEU A 49 16.47 4.69 -5.83
N PRO A 50 15.60 4.47 -6.84
CA PRO A 50 15.22 5.53 -7.75
C PRO A 50 14.44 6.62 -7.01
N GLU A 51 14.48 7.84 -7.56
CA GLU A 51 13.65 8.92 -7.07
C GLU A 51 12.17 8.57 -7.21
N ILE A 52 11.41 8.80 -6.13
CA ILE A 52 9.99 8.47 -6.06
C ILE A 52 9.15 9.23 -7.09
N SER A 53 9.40 10.53 -7.26
CA SER A 53 8.80 11.38 -8.30
C SER A 53 9.40 12.78 -8.24
N ALA A 54 9.31 13.52 -9.35
CA ALA A 54 9.73 14.93 -9.41
C ALA A 54 8.96 15.85 -8.42
N SER A 55 7.79 15.43 -7.93
CA SER A 55 7.02 16.16 -6.92
C SER A 55 7.45 15.83 -5.48
N HIS A 56 8.19 14.74 -5.29
CA HIS A 56 8.68 14.28 -3.99
C HIS A 56 10.18 13.94 -4.02
N PRO A 57 11.06 14.88 -4.42
CA PRO A 57 12.50 14.64 -4.45
C PRO A 57 13.04 14.28 -3.05
N VAL A 58 13.92 13.28 -2.99
CA VAL A 58 14.46 12.74 -1.73
C VAL A 58 15.34 13.77 -1.01
N GLU A 59 16.03 14.63 -1.74
CA GLU A 59 16.81 15.76 -1.19
C GLU A 59 15.94 16.85 -0.55
N VAL A 60 14.64 16.87 -0.83
CA VAL A 60 13.70 17.79 -0.18
C VAL A 60 13.05 17.09 1.01
N PHE A 61 12.42 15.94 0.78
CA PHE A 61 11.54 15.33 1.78
C PHE A 61 12.25 14.35 2.72
N GLY A 62 13.32 13.70 2.27
CA GLY A 62 13.95 12.58 2.97
C GLY A 62 13.12 11.31 2.91
N CYS A 63 13.65 10.26 3.52
CA CYS A 63 12.99 8.96 3.64
C CYS A 63 12.01 8.96 4.81
N VAL A 64 12.42 9.52 5.96
CA VAL A 64 11.73 9.36 7.25
C VAL A 64 10.42 10.13 7.31
N SER A 65 10.29 11.24 6.56
CA SER A 65 9.04 12.01 6.48
C SER A 65 7.86 11.16 6.02
N CYS A 66 8.09 10.17 5.14
CA CYS A 66 7.06 9.24 4.67
C CYS A 66 7.15 7.90 5.40
N HIS A 67 8.34 7.31 5.48
CA HIS A 67 8.52 5.94 5.95
C HIS A 67 8.59 5.81 7.47
N GLY A 68 8.93 6.86 8.22
CA GLY A 68 9.32 6.74 9.62
C GLY A 68 10.70 6.10 9.79
N GLY A 69 10.92 5.38 10.90
CA GLY A 69 12.21 4.76 11.21
C GLY A 69 13.15 5.65 12.03
N GLU A 70 14.23 5.06 12.53
CA GLU A 70 15.29 5.75 13.26
C GLU A 70 16.38 6.21 12.29
N ARG A 71 16.36 7.52 11.98
CA ARG A 71 17.13 8.13 10.90
C ARG A 71 18.65 7.96 11.00
N LEU A 72 19.19 7.82 12.20
CA LEU A 72 20.65 7.72 12.43
C LEU A 72 21.11 6.28 12.69
N ALA A 73 20.21 5.31 12.74
CA ALA A 73 20.57 3.93 13.02
C ALA A 73 21.14 3.24 11.77
N LEU A 74 22.24 2.49 11.97
CA LEU A 74 22.83 1.62 10.95
C LEU A 74 22.56 0.13 11.22
N ASP A 75 22.00 -0.17 12.40
CA ASP A 75 21.44 -1.48 12.70
C ASP A 75 20.02 -1.54 12.11
N ALA A 76 19.75 -2.59 11.31
CA ALA A 76 18.51 -2.67 10.53
C ALA A 76 17.26 -2.77 11.41
N ASP A 77 17.32 -3.49 12.53
CA ASP A 77 16.17 -3.64 13.42
C ASP A 77 15.84 -2.30 14.10
N LEU A 78 16.87 -1.57 14.55
CA LEU A 78 16.67 -0.23 15.11
C LEU A 78 16.20 0.78 14.06
N ALA A 79 16.83 0.80 12.88
CA ALA A 79 16.46 1.70 11.77
C ALA A 79 15.00 1.51 11.36
N HIS A 80 14.49 0.28 11.34
CA HIS A 80 13.12 -0.03 10.93
C HIS A 80 12.10 -0.05 12.09
N SER A 81 12.52 0.16 13.33
CA SER A 81 11.69 -0.05 14.54
C SER A 81 10.41 0.80 14.61
N THR A 82 10.36 1.93 13.88
CA THR A 82 9.24 2.87 13.86
C THR A 82 8.72 3.13 12.44
N MET A 83 8.93 2.18 11.52
CA MET A 83 8.44 2.27 10.15
C MET A 83 6.91 2.28 10.08
N ARG A 84 6.36 3.20 9.29
CA ARG A 84 4.93 3.34 9.03
C ARG A 84 4.52 2.38 7.91
N GLY A 85 3.62 1.46 8.20
CA GLY A 85 3.11 0.51 7.19
C GLY A 85 4.17 -0.47 6.68
N GLY A 86 5.29 -0.62 7.41
CA GLY A 86 6.41 -1.46 7.00
C GLY A 86 6.97 -1.05 5.63
N ALA A 87 6.85 -1.95 4.65
CA ALA A 87 7.31 -1.69 3.29
C ALA A 87 6.39 -0.77 2.47
N ASN A 88 5.17 -0.46 2.95
CA ASN A 88 4.21 0.38 2.24
C ASN A 88 3.71 1.55 3.12
N PRO A 89 4.36 2.73 3.10
CA PRO A 89 3.89 3.90 3.83
C PRO A 89 2.60 4.50 3.23
N SER A 90 2.19 4.05 2.04
CA SER A 90 0.95 4.53 1.39
C SER A 90 -0.29 3.69 1.71
N ASP A 91 -0.15 2.68 2.57
CA ASP A 91 -1.28 1.90 3.07
C ASP A 91 -2.25 2.82 3.82
N LEU A 92 -3.57 2.65 3.60
CA LEU A 92 -4.58 3.57 4.14
C LEU A 92 -4.61 3.59 5.68
N SER A 93 -4.12 2.54 6.35
CA SER A 93 -4.00 2.51 7.81
C SER A 93 -2.97 3.50 8.38
N VAL A 94 -2.00 3.95 7.56
CA VAL A 94 -0.91 4.85 7.97
C VAL A 94 -0.74 6.06 7.06
N VAL A 95 -1.57 6.19 6.01
CA VAL A 95 -1.42 7.22 4.97
C VAL A 95 -1.52 8.63 5.52
N GLU A 96 -2.33 8.86 6.55
CA GLU A 96 -2.45 10.17 7.22
C GLU A 96 -1.11 10.61 7.83
N MET A 97 -0.36 9.68 8.42
CA MET A 97 0.95 9.98 9.00
C MET A 97 2.05 10.09 7.94
N SER A 98 1.88 9.43 6.79
CA SER A 98 2.95 9.21 5.81
C SER A 98 2.88 10.14 4.61
N CYS A 99 1.67 10.50 4.19
CA CYS A 99 1.37 11.38 3.07
C CYS A 99 0.52 12.59 3.49
N GLY A 100 -0.07 12.54 4.68
CA GLY A 100 -0.98 13.55 5.19
C GLY A 100 -0.32 14.67 5.98
N GLY A 101 -1.17 15.44 6.66
CA GLY A 101 -0.78 16.60 7.46
C GLY A 101 -1.02 17.96 6.79
N SER A 102 -0.85 19.02 7.58
CA SER A 102 -1.24 20.39 7.22
C SER A 102 -0.51 20.99 6.02
N SER A 103 0.61 20.39 5.61
CA SER A 103 1.41 20.81 4.45
C SER A 103 1.43 19.78 3.32
N CYS A 104 0.67 18.69 3.45
CA CYS A 104 0.65 17.58 2.50
C CYS A 104 -0.81 17.25 2.10
N HIS A 105 -1.16 15.97 1.99
CA HIS A 105 -2.40 15.47 1.37
C HIS A 105 -3.61 15.27 2.32
N SER A 106 -3.73 16.11 3.37
CA SER A 106 -4.88 16.12 4.30
C SER A 106 -5.60 17.47 4.41
N GLY A 107 -5.44 18.34 3.41
CA GLY A 107 -6.06 19.68 3.39
C GLY A 107 -7.44 19.71 2.73
N SER A 108 -7.90 20.91 2.40
CA SER A 108 -9.22 21.13 1.79
C SER A 108 -9.27 20.74 0.30
N GLU A 109 -10.50 20.58 -0.24
CA GLU A 109 -10.72 20.47 -1.69
C GLU A 109 -10.25 21.74 -2.44
N ALA A 110 -10.43 22.92 -1.83
CA ALA A 110 -10.03 24.20 -2.42
C ALA A 110 -8.51 24.31 -2.67
N ASP A 111 -7.70 23.66 -1.82
CA ASP A 111 -6.25 23.61 -1.96
C ASP A 111 -5.77 22.39 -2.78
N ASP A 112 -6.70 21.56 -3.27
CA ASP A 112 -6.42 20.23 -3.84
C ASP A 112 -5.59 19.33 -2.91
N ARG A 113 -5.84 19.40 -1.59
CA ARG A 113 -5.12 18.62 -0.58
C ARG A 113 -5.97 17.57 0.12
N HIS A 114 -7.25 17.47 -0.21
CA HIS A 114 -8.19 16.46 0.31
C HIS A 114 -8.02 15.02 -0.22
N HIS A 115 -6.82 14.65 -0.68
CA HIS A 115 -6.59 13.37 -1.35
C HIS A 115 -6.82 12.16 -0.43
N ILE A 116 -6.39 12.25 0.83
CA ILE A 116 -6.58 11.18 1.82
C ILE A 116 -8.06 11.00 2.17
N GLN A 117 -8.79 12.10 2.36
CA GLN A 117 -10.24 12.04 2.60
C GLN A 117 -10.95 11.39 1.42
N ARG A 118 -10.69 11.86 0.19
CA ARG A 118 -11.27 11.32 -1.05
C ARG A 118 -11.06 9.82 -1.22
N VAL A 119 -9.84 9.34 -1.00
CA VAL A 119 -9.56 7.91 -1.21
C VAL A 119 -10.24 7.05 -0.16
N ASN A 120 -10.25 7.49 1.11
CA ASN A 120 -10.88 6.74 2.21
C ASN A 120 -12.40 6.64 2.05
N THR A 121 -13.05 7.66 1.49
CA THR A 121 -14.51 7.69 1.24
C THR A 121 -14.93 7.10 -0.10
N SER A 122 -13.97 6.68 -0.94
CA SER A 122 -14.25 6.11 -2.26
C SER A 122 -14.92 4.74 -2.19
N ILE A 123 -15.62 4.35 -3.27
CA ILE A 123 -16.15 2.99 -3.41
C ILE A 123 -15.04 1.94 -3.45
N GLN A 124 -13.85 2.30 -3.93
CA GLN A 124 -12.70 1.41 -3.97
C GLN A 124 -12.15 1.12 -2.58
N SER A 125 -12.28 2.04 -1.62
CA SER A 125 -11.87 1.82 -0.22
C SER A 125 -12.98 1.14 0.59
N THR A 126 -14.23 1.60 0.41
CA THR A 126 -15.35 1.21 1.28
C THR A 126 -16.06 -0.06 0.83
N TYR A 127 -16.06 -0.39 -0.46
CA TYR A 127 -16.86 -1.48 -1.05
C TYR A 127 -18.36 -1.46 -0.71
N ALA A 128 -18.86 -0.28 -0.34
CA ALA A 128 -20.15 -0.11 0.33
C ALA A 128 -21.33 -0.56 -0.53
N GLY A 129 -21.26 -0.34 -1.84
CA GLY A 129 -22.31 -0.72 -2.80
C GLY A 129 -22.49 -2.24 -2.92
N ALA A 130 -21.41 -3.01 -2.87
CA ALA A 130 -21.47 -4.47 -2.96
C ALA A 130 -22.01 -5.07 -1.66
N ILE A 131 -21.54 -4.57 -0.50
CA ILE A 131 -22.07 -4.95 0.81
C ILE A 131 -23.59 -4.69 0.86
N ALA A 132 -24.02 -3.50 0.44
CA ALA A 132 -25.45 -3.15 0.40
C ALA A 132 -26.24 -4.09 -0.53
N ASN A 133 -25.74 -4.37 -1.73
CA ASN A 133 -26.42 -5.26 -2.69
C ASN A 133 -26.64 -6.66 -2.10
N ILE A 134 -25.59 -7.24 -1.54
CA ILE A 134 -25.62 -8.60 -1.04
C ILE A 134 -26.49 -8.71 0.21
N ARG A 135 -26.40 -7.76 1.15
CA ARG A 135 -27.30 -7.72 2.32
C ARG A 135 -28.76 -7.53 1.91
N TYR A 136 -29.04 -6.70 0.90
CA TYR A 136 -30.40 -6.49 0.41
C TYR A 136 -30.96 -7.76 -0.24
N MET A 137 -30.17 -8.41 -1.10
CA MET A 137 -30.54 -9.65 -1.78
C MET A 137 -30.91 -10.78 -0.82
N PHE A 138 -30.21 -10.87 0.31
CA PHE A 138 -30.47 -11.88 1.35
C PHE A 138 -31.43 -11.40 2.46
N GLY A 139 -32.02 -10.22 2.33
CA GLY A 139 -33.00 -9.68 3.28
C GLY A 139 -32.43 -9.21 4.62
N ALA A 140 -31.10 -9.11 4.76
CA ALA A 140 -30.45 -8.55 5.95
C ALA A 140 -30.54 -7.02 6.02
N GLN A 141 -30.88 -6.37 4.91
CA GLN A 141 -31.30 -4.96 4.89
C GLN A 141 -32.47 -4.75 3.93
N THR A 142 -33.29 -3.73 4.18
CA THR A 142 -34.56 -3.50 3.46
C THR A 142 -34.45 -2.50 2.30
N GLU A 143 -33.33 -1.79 2.17
CA GLU A 143 -33.11 -0.76 1.15
C GLU A 143 -31.78 -0.97 0.42
N LEU A 144 -31.69 -0.55 -0.84
CA LEU A 144 -30.43 -0.51 -1.61
C LEU A 144 -29.66 0.80 -1.38
N LYS A 145 -29.58 1.21 -0.11
CA LYS A 145 -28.76 2.34 0.34
C LYS A 145 -27.55 1.80 1.11
N ALA A 146 -26.37 2.31 0.82
CA ALA A 146 -25.18 1.93 1.56
C ALA A 146 -25.26 2.43 3.01
N GLN A 147 -25.08 1.50 3.94
CA GLN A 147 -25.04 1.74 5.39
C GLN A 147 -23.71 1.28 6.00
N LEU A 148 -23.06 0.32 5.33
CA LEU A 148 -21.83 -0.31 5.78
C LEU A 148 -20.74 -0.20 4.72
N GLY A 149 -19.49 -0.16 5.16
CA GLY A 149 -18.28 -0.30 4.35
C GLY A 149 -17.33 -1.34 4.97
N ILE A 150 -16.24 -1.68 4.29
CA ILE A 150 -15.18 -2.54 4.84
C ILE A 150 -14.67 -1.99 6.18
N SER A 151 -14.55 -0.66 6.26
CA SER A 151 -14.24 0.07 7.48
C SER A 151 -15.28 1.17 7.69
N ALA A 152 -15.44 1.58 8.95
CA ALA A 152 -16.23 2.76 9.25
C ALA A 152 -15.56 4.00 8.63
N VAL A 153 -16.38 4.90 8.10
CA VAL A 153 -15.89 6.15 7.50
C VAL A 153 -16.95 7.24 7.68
N THR A 154 -16.49 8.49 7.79
CA THR A 154 -17.32 9.69 7.81
C THR A 154 -16.91 10.61 6.67
N ASP A 155 -17.91 11.20 6.00
CA ASP A 155 -17.73 12.17 4.93
C ASP A 155 -18.73 13.31 5.08
N GLU A 156 -18.31 14.38 5.75
CA GLU A 156 -19.16 15.56 5.99
C GLU A 156 -19.41 16.38 4.71
N GLU A 157 -18.55 16.23 3.70
CA GLU A 157 -18.61 16.94 2.41
C GLU A 157 -19.11 16.05 1.26
N THR A 158 -19.79 14.96 1.61
CA THR A 158 -20.28 13.95 0.65
C THR A 158 -21.16 14.53 -0.45
N LYS A 159 -20.83 14.20 -1.71
CA LYS A 159 -21.66 14.51 -2.89
C LYS A 159 -22.78 13.47 -3.09
N THR A 160 -22.75 12.36 -2.35
CA THR A 160 -23.71 11.24 -2.47
C THR A 160 -24.87 11.32 -1.48
N GLY A 161 -24.77 12.19 -0.46
CA GLY A 161 -25.71 12.24 0.66
C GLY A 161 -25.53 11.12 1.70
N ILE A 162 -24.52 10.26 1.53
CA ILE A 162 -24.09 9.28 2.55
C ILE A 162 -22.96 9.91 3.34
N THR A 163 -23.26 10.33 4.56
CA THR A 163 -22.32 11.05 5.43
C THR A 163 -21.50 10.12 6.32
N SER A 164 -21.92 8.87 6.48
CA SER A 164 -21.18 7.87 7.23
C SER A 164 -21.54 6.45 6.80
N LEU A 165 -20.61 5.54 7.02
CA LEU A 165 -20.79 4.10 6.94
C LEU A 165 -20.26 3.48 8.23
N GLU A 166 -20.95 2.47 8.74
CA GLU A 166 -20.40 1.61 9.80
C GLU A 166 -19.53 0.51 9.18
N ALA A 167 -18.70 -0.14 10.00
CA ALA A 167 -17.90 -1.28 9.53
C ALA A 167 -18.80 -2.52 9.36
N PHE A 168 -18.72 -3.17 8.20
CA PHE A 168 -19.32 -4.47 7.99
C PHE A 168 -18.52 -5.53 8.74
N ASP A 169 -19.18 -6.19 9.69
CA ASP A 169 -18.63 -7.30 10.44
C ASP A 169 -19.36 -8.59 10.03
N PRO A 170 -18.70 -9.47 9.25
CA PRO A 170 -19.29 -10.73 8.83
C PRO A 170 -19.73 -11.62 10.00
N ALA A 171 -19.08 -11.51 11.16
CA ALA A 171 -19.43 -12.34 12.33
C ALA A 171 -20.79 -11.97 12.93
N ASN A 172 -21.30 -10.77 12.66
CA ASN A 172 -22.62 -10.32 13.13
C ASN A 172 -23.75 -10.68 12.16
N GLU A 173 -23.46 -11.28 11.01
CA GLU A 173 -24.47 -11.69 10.05
C GLU A 173 -25.06 -13.06 10.40
N GLU A 174 -26.38 -13.20 10.36
CA GLU A 174 -27.05 -14.47 10.64
C GLU A 174 -27.07 -15.42 9.42
N ASN A 175 -27.01 -14.85 8.22
CA ASN A 175 -27.06 -15.63 6.98
C ASN A 175 -25.66 -16.17 6.62
N PRO A 176 -25.48 -17.50 6.47
CA PRO A 176 -24.19 -18.09 6.11
C PRO A 176 -23.58 -17.53 4.82
N PHE A 177 -24.40 -17.14 3.85
CA PHE A 177 -23.91 -16.54 2.61
C PHE A 177 -23.31 -15.14 2.82
N LEU A 178 -23.79 -14.39 3.81
CA LEU A 178 -23.25 -13.08 4.17
C LEU A 178 -21.94 -13.20 4.94
N GLN A 179 -21.84 -14.20 5.83
CA GLN A 179 -20.59 -14.58 6.47
C GLN A 179 -19.54 -14.98 5.42
N GLN A 180 -19.93 -15.87 4.49
CA GLN A 180 -19.07 -16.33 3.41
C GLN A 180 -18.67 -15.21 2.45
N PHE A 181 -19.56 -14.26 2.17
CA PHE A 181 -19.24 -13.05 1.42
C PHE A 181 -18.14 -12.23 2.14
N GLY A 182 -18.24 -12.09 3.46
CA GLY A 182 -17.23 -11.43 4.26
C GLY A 182 -15.85 -12.05 4.14
N GLU A 183 -15.78 -13.38 4.23
CA GLU A 183 -14.53 -14.14 4.08
C GLU A 183 -13.96 -14.06 2.66
N ASN A 184 -14.83 -14.10 1.64
CA ASN A 184 -14.41 -14.37 0.27
C ASN A 184 -14.41 -13.15 -0.67
N CYS A 185 -14.98 -12.01 -0.28
CA CYS A 185 -15.16 -10.88 -1.19
C CYS A 185 -14.51 -9.57 -0.69
N LEU A 186 -14.10 -9.50 0.58
CA LEU A 186 -13.56 -8.26 1.17
C LEU A 186 -12.04 -8.10 1.02
N THR A 187 -11.36 -8.99 0.29
CA THR A 187 -9.88 -9.02 0.21
C THR A 187 -9.29 -8.30 -1.00
N CYS A 188 -10.13 -7.73 -1.88
CA CYS A 188 -9.69 -7.25 -3.20
C CYS A 188 -9.53 -5.74 -3.30
N HIS A 189 -10.22 -4.99 -2.44
CA HIS A 189 -10.27 -3.54 -2.49
C HIS A 189 -9.01 -2.89 -1.87
N ILE A 190 -8.74 -1.62 -2.17
CA ILE A 190 -7.42 -0.98 -1.90
C ILE A 190 -7.06 -0.90 -0.41
N ASN A 191 -8.05 -0.97 0.47
CA ASN A 191 -7.88 -1.00 1.93
C ASN A 191 -7.68 -2.43 2.49
N ALA A 192 -7.92 -3.45 1.67
CA ALA A 192 -7.90 -4.83 2.12
C ALA A 192 -6.50 -5.44 1.96
N GLN A 193 -6.09 -6.22 2.96
CA GLN A 193 -4.91 -7.07 2.86
C GLN A 193 -5.10 -8.09 1.74
N PRO A 194 -4.16 -8.19 0.78
CA PRO A 194 -4.23 -9.19 -0.26
C PRO A 194 -4.13 -10.60 0.33
N ARG A 195 -4.74 -11.57 -0.36
CA ARG A 195 -4.52 -12.99 -0.04
C ARG A 195 -3.09 -13.39 -0.34
N GLU A 196 -2.64 -14.47 0.28
CA GLU A 196 -1.37 -15.09 -0.08
C GLU A 196 -1.42 -15.70 -1.48
N GLY A 197 -0.29 -15.66 -2.19
CA GLY A 197 -0.11 -16.24 -3.52
C GLY A 197 0.12 -15.18 -4.60
N ASP A 198 0.91 -15.55 -5.62
CA ASP A 198 1.36 -14.65 -6.67
C ASP A 198 0.20 -14.02 -7.46
N ALA A 199 -0.92 -14.73 -7.61
CA ALA A 199 -2.12 -14.23 -8.27
C ALA A 199 -2.74 -13.01 -7.57
N PHE A 200 -2.53 -12.89 -6.25
CA PHE A 200 -3.08 -11.83 -5.40
C PHE A 200 -2.02 -10.81 -4.99
N ALA A 201 -0.74 -11.01 -5.36
CA ALA A 201 0.34 -10.12 -5.01
C ALA A 201 0.08 -8.72 -5.58
N ARG A 202 -0.14 -7.77 -4.67
CA ARG A 202 -0.45 -6.37 -5.00
C ARG A 202 -0.07 -5.43 -3.88
N LYS A 203 0.01 -4.13 -4.21
CA LYS A 203 0.12 -3.07 -3.20
C LYS A 203 -1.28 -2.69 -2.66
N THR A 204 -1.30 -1.97 -1.56
CA THR A 204 -2.50 -1.39 -0.92
C THR A 204 -2.41 0.13 -0.91
N GLY A 205 -3.54 0.80 -0.65
CA GLY A 205 -3.64 2.26 -0.61
C GLY A 205 -3.20 2.94 -1.90
N CYS A 206 -2.47 4.05 -1.81
CA CYS A 206 -2.15 4.85 -3.00
C CYS A 206 -1.23 4.09 -3.97
N ALA A 207 -0.27 3.31 -3.46
CA ALA A 207 0.64 2.52 -4.29
C ALA A 207 -0.07 1.43 -5.10
N ALA A 208 -1.29 1.02 -4.72
CA ALA A 208 -2.07 0.06 -5.51
C ALA A 208 -2.30 0.52 -6.95
N CYS A 209 -2.47 1.83 -7.15
CA CYS A 209 -2.66 2.42 -8.48
C CYS A 209 -1.42 3.18 -8.96
N HIS A 210 -0.74 3.89 -8.06
CA HIS A 210 0.29 4.87 -8.46
C HIS A 210 1.70 4.27 -8.58
N SER A 211 1.97 3.06 -8.09
CA SER A 211 3.29 2.44 -8.20
C SER A 211 3.59 1.98 -9.62
N THR A 212 4.84 2.07 -10.05
CA THR A 212 5.32 1.63 -11.38
C THR A 212 6.36 0.51 -11.30
N ALA A 213 6.24 -0.36 -10.28
CA ALA A 213 7.12 -1.51 -9.94
C ALA A 213 8.48 -1.16 -9.28
N GLU A 214 8.98 0.07 -9.43
CA GLU A 214 10.11 0.60 -8.66
C GLU A 214 9.64 1.43 -7.44
N HIS A 215 10.58 1.97 -6.65
CA HIS A 215 10.31 3.04 -5.69
C HIS A 215 9.94 4.34 -6.43
N LYS A 216 8.84 4.31 -7.18
CA LYS A 216 8.38 5.38 -8.07
C LYS A 216 6.86 5.44 -8.13
N LEU A 217 6.33 6.65 -8.01
CA LEU A 217 4.91 6.97 -8.12
C LEU A 217 4.62 7.75 -9.41
N SER A 218 3.44 7.50 -9.99
CA SER A 218 2.97 8.12 -11.23
C SER A 218 1.47 8.41 -11.15
N THR A 219 1.05 9.57 -11.66
CA THR A 219 -0.36 9.87 -11.92
C THR A 219 -0.84 9.33 -13.27
N ALA A 220 0.10 8.99 -14.15
CA ALA A 220 -0.14 8.21 -15.35
C ALA A 220 -0.18 6.72 -14.97
N ILE A 221 -1.37 6.22 -14.66
CA ILE A 221 -1.60 4.85 -14.16
C ILE A 221 -1.73 3.89 -15.35
N PRO A 222 -0.84 2.90 -15.51
CA PRO A 222 -0.99 1.90 -16.56
C PRO A 222 -2.09 0.90 -16.18
N TYR A 223 -2.74 0.33 -17.19
CA TYR A 223 -3.83 -0.62 -17.00
C TYR A 223 -3.39 -1.86 -16.20
N THR A 224 -2.12 -2.26 -16.31
CA THR A 224 -1.57 -3.38 -15.54
C THR A 224 -1.74 -3.22 -14.02
N GLN A 225 -1.73 -1.98 -13.50
CA GLN A 225 -2.00 -1.72 -12.08
C GLN A 225 -3.47 -2.00 -11.74
N CYS A 226 -4.41 -1.55 -12.57
CA CYS A 226 -5.83 -1.85 -12.40
C CYS A 226 -6.09 -3.36 -12.46
N ASN A 227 -5.46 -4.05 -13.41
CA ASN A 227 -5.62 -5.48 -13.62
C ASN A 227 -4.98 -6.35 -12.54
N THR A 228 -4.22 -5.74 -11.63
CA THR A 228 -3.71 -6.46 -10.46
C THR A 228 -4.87 -6.86 -9.53
N CYS A 229 -5.97 -6.10 -9.52
CA CYS A 229 -7.21 -6.43 -8.80
C CYS A 229 -8.34 -6.85 -9.74
N HIS A 230 -8.48 -6.17 -10.88
CA HIS A 230 -9.57 -6.37 -11.83
C HIS A 230 -9.26 -7.49 -12.81
N ASN A 231 -10.30 -8.17 -13.30
CA ASN A 231 -10.21 -9.23 -14.32
C ASN A 231 -9.26 -10.39 -13.95
N ARG A 232 -9.11 -10.67 -12.65
CA ARG A 232 -8.36 -11.84 -12.14
C ARG A 232 -9.18 -13.13 -12.15
N GLY A 233 -10.49 -13.04 -12.38
CA GLY A 233 -11.44 -14.13 -12.23
C GLY A 233 -12.86 -13.61 -12.05
N ASN A 234 -13.79 -14.53 -11.77
CA ASN A 234 -15.20 -14.25 -11.59
C ASN A 234 -15.71 -14.75 -10.25
N TYR A 235 -16.72 -14.10 -9.70
CA TYR A 235 -17.38 -14.56 -8.48
C TYR A 235 -18.56 -15.47 -8.82
N ASP A 236 -18.64 -16.65 -8.19
CA ASP A 236 -19.85 -17.47 -8.19
C ASP A 236 -20.72 -17.08 -7.01
N LEU A 237 -21.77 -16.31 -7.28
CA LEU A 237 -22.73 -15.84 -6.27
C LEU A 237 -23.56 -16.97 -5.63
N ARG A 238 -23.53 -18.20 -6.16
CA ARG A 238 -24.22 -19.36 -5.55
C ARG A 238 -23.37 -20.01 -4.47
N THR A 239 -22.06 -20.02 -4.65
CA THR A 239 -21.11 -20.63 -3.72
C THR A 239 -20.34 -19.61 -2.90
N MET A 240 -20.53 -18.31 -3.19
CA MET A 240 -19.79 -17.17 -2.63
C MET A 240 -18.28 -17.39 -2.69
N THR A 241 -17.80 -17.88 -3.84
CA THR A 241 -16.38 -18.13 -4.08
C THR A 241 -15.86 -17.32 -5.24
N PHE A 242 -14.57 -16.99 -5.18
CA PHE A 242 -13.85 -16.43 -6.30
C PHE A 242 -13.25 -17.55 -7.15
N ILE A 243 -13.60 -17.57 -8.43
CA ILE A 243 -13.07 -18.49 -9.43
C ILE A 243 -12.02 -17.71 -10.22
N GLU A 244 -10.75 -18.04 -10.01
CA GLU A 244 -9.66 -17.46 -10.77
C GLU A 244 -9.84 -17.74 -12.26
N ARG A 245 -9.40 -16.80 -13.10
CA ARG A 245 -9.38 -17.00 -14.54
C ARG A 245 -8.40 -18.12 -14.88
N ASP A 246 -8.77 -18.98 -15.81
CA ASP A 246 -7.95 -20.09 -16.31
C ASP A 246 -7.38 -19.83 -17.71
N ASP A 247 -7.73 -18.69 -18.30
CA ASP A 247 -7.27 -18.29 -19.62
C ASP A 247 -5.95 -17.51 -19.58
N HIS A 248 -5.18 -17.63 -20.67
CA HIS A 248 -3.90 -16.94 -20.85
C HIS A 248 -4.06 -15.87 -21.93
N PRO A 249 -4.50 -14.66 -21.58
CA PRO A 249 -4.75 -13.62 -22.57
C PRO A 249 -3.46 -13.23 -23.29
N THR A 250 -3.51 -13.25 -24.62
CA THR A 250 -2.36 -12.88 -25.48
C THR A 250 -2.46 -11.45 -26.01
N THR A 251 -3.62 -10.82 -25.82
CA THR A 251 -3.90 -9.44 -26.20
C THR A 251 -4.40 -8.66 -24.99
N ARG A 252 -4.19 -7.35 -24.98
CA ARG A 252 -4.77 -6.46 -23.96
C ARG A 252 -6.28 -6.60 -23.86
N LEU A 253 -6.96 -6.70 -25.00
CA LEU A 253 -8.41 -6.89 -25.05
C LEU A 253 -8.86 -8.16 -24.33
N GLN A 254 -8.17 -9.29 -24.54
CA GLN A 254 -8.47 -10.54 -23.82
C GLN A 254 -8.11 -10.48 -22.34
N ASN A 255 -7.07 -9.71 -22.00
CA ASN A 255 -6.70 -9.50 -20.60
C ASN A 255 -7.78 -8.69 -19.88
N TYR A 256 -8.35 -7.72 -20.59
CA TYR A 256 -9.32 -6.76 -20.11
C TYR A 256 -10.75 -7.32 -20.05
N TYR A 257 -11.18 -8.09 -21.04
CA TYR A 257 -12.54 -8.63 -21.13
C TYR A 257 -12.59 -10.10 -20.71
N GLN A 258 -13.20 -10.37 -19.56
CA GLN A 258 -13.72 -11.71 -19.29
C GLN A 258 -15.10 -11.86 -19.95
N PRO A 259 -15.41 -13.00 -20.61
CA PRO A 259 -16.64 -13.18 -21.40
C PRO A 259 -17.97 -12.85 -20.69
N ILE A 260 -18.00 -12.79 -19.36
CA ILE A 260 -19.20 -12.46 -18.58
C ILE A 260 -19.28 -11.00 -18.12
N ALA A 261 -18.22 -10.21 -18.30
CA ALA A 261 -18.12 -8.85 -17.79
C ALA A 261 -18.56 -7.83 -18.86
N HIS A 262 -19.86 -7.68 -19.08
CA HIS A 262 -20.42 -6.68 -20.02
C HIS A 262 -20.19 -5.21 -19.58
N PHE A 263 -19.76 -4.96 -18.34
CA PHE A 263 -19.59 -3.61 -17.76
C PHE A 263 -18.21 -2.97 -17.99
N THR A 264 -17.31 -3.66 -18.71
CA THR A 264 -15.91 -3.27 -18.87
C THR A 264 -15.69 -2.24 -19.99
N GLN A 265 -16.66 -1.94 -20.87
CA GLN A 265 -16.45 -0.93 -21.94
C GLN A 265 -15.99 0.46 -21.47
N CYS A 266 -16.32 0.88 -20.25
CA CYS A 266 -15.94 2.19 -19.74
C CYS A 266 -14.49 2.28 -19.23
N GLU A 267 -13.88 1.18 -18.77
CA GLU A 267 -12.52 1.22 -18.20
C GLU A 267 -11.43 0.87 -19.23
N TYR A 268 -11.77 0.28 -20.39
CA TYR A 268 -10.84 0.14 -21.53
C TYR A 268 -10.48 1.50 -22.15
N THR A 269 -11.40 2.46 -22.07
CA THR A 269 -11.23 3.82 -22.62
C THR A 269 -10.65 4.83 -21.65
N LEU A 270 -10.37 4.42 -20.39
CA LEU A 270 -9.57 5.28 -19.52
C LEU A 270 -8.18 5.39 -20.16
N ASP A 271 -7.65 6.61 -20.28
CA ASP A 271 -6.31 6.93 -20.78
C ASP A 271 -5.24 6.34 -19.84
N CYS A 272 -5.17 5.01 -19.81
CA CYS A 272 -4.05 4.28 -19.26
C CYS A 272 -2.88 4.48 -20.24
N VAL A 273 -1.71 4.79 -19.71
CA VAL A 273 -0.52 5.16 -20.49
C VAL A 273 0.14 4.02 -21.28
N ASP A 274 -0.38 2.80 -21.14
CA ASP A 274 -0.03 1.61 -21.92
C ASP A 274 -1.04 1.34 -23.05
#